data_AF-A0A532APX8-F1
#
_entry.id   AF-A0A532APX8-F1
#
_cell.length_a   1.000
_cell.length_b   1.000
_cell.length_c   1.000
_cell.angle_alpha   90.00
_cell.angle_beta   90.00
_cell.angle_gamma   90.00
#
_symmetry.space_group_name_H-M   'P 1'
#
loop_
_entity.id
_entity.type
_entity.pdbx_description
1 polymer ?
#
loop_
_entity_poly.entity_id
_entity_poly.type
_entity_poly.pdbx_seq_one_letter_code
_entity_poly.pdbx_strand_id
1 'polypeptide(L)'
;VLHEFSSIAGVREDVTDIVLNIKEIAIRMEGDGPKRMVVRKQGPGAVLAGDIQTVGDVEILNPDHVICTLDEGAEIRMEFTVDTGKGYVPADRNRAEDAPIGLIPVDSLYSPVKKVSYKVENTREGQVLDYDKLTMTIETDGSISGEDAVAFAARILQDQLG
;
A
#
# COMPACT_ATOMS: atom_id res chain seq x y z
N VAL A 1 2.71 17.10 -15.15
CA VAL A 1 2.75 15.75 -15.75
C VAL A 1 1.40 15.46 -16.37
N LEU A 2 1.36 14.98 -17.62
CA LEU A 2 0.09 14.74 -18.34
C LEU A 2 -0.35 13.27 -18.35
N HIS A 3 0.59 12.33 -18.22
CA HIS A 3 0.32 10.89 -18.22
C HIS A 3 1.42 10.10 -17.49
N GLU A 4 1.13 8.85 -17.15
CA GLU A 4 2.01 7.93 -16.40
C GLU A 4 3.35 7.58 -17.07
N PHE A 5 3.43 7.66 -18.39
CA PHE A 5 4.65 7.35 -19.15
C PHE A 5 5.52 8.58 -19.44
N SER A 6 5.79 9.41 -18.44
CA SER A 6 6.60 10.62 -18.61
C SER A 6 7.68 10.76 -17.55
N SER A 7 8.67 11.59 -17.84
CA SER A 7 9.70 11.99 -16.89
C SER A 7 9.41 13.37 -16.34
N ILE A 8 9.93 13.64 -15.14
CA ILE A 8 9.87 14.96 -14.49
C ILE A 8 11.29 15.54 -14.53
N ALA A 9 11.44 16.74 -15.09
CA ALA A 9 12.75 17.39 -15.18
C ALA A 9 13.34 17.59 -13.77
N GLY A 10 14.57 17.12 -13.56
CA GLY A 10 15.26 17.22 -12.26
C GLY A 10 14.85 16.17 -11.23
N VAL A 11 14.06 15.16 -11.62
CA VAL A 11 13.76 13.97 -10.81
C VAL A 11 14.40 12.76 -11.49
N ARG A 12 15.04 11.89 -10.71
CA ARG A 12 15.79 10.74 -11.25
C ARG A 12 14.88 9.62 -11.72
N GLU A 13 13.85 9.35 -10.95
CA GLU A 13 12.84 8.33 -11.19
C GLU A 13 11.79 8.87 -12.20
N ASP A 14 11.28 7.98 -13.05
CA ASP A 14 10.17 8.34 -13.94
C ASP A 14 8.82 8.30 -13.20
N VAL A 15 7.75 8.74 -13.86
CA VAL A 15 6.42 8.77 -13.22
C VAL A 15 5.90 7.37 -12.88
N THR A 16 6.32 6.32 -13.61
CA THR A 16 5.93 4.95 -13.31
C THR A 16 6.62 4.47 -12.04
N ASP A 17 7.92 4.71 -11.91
CA ASP A 17 8.69 4.42 -10.70
C ASP A 17 8.10 5.13 -9.48
N ILE A 18 7.78 6.42 -9.62
CA ILE A 18 7.15 7.21 -8.55
C ILE A 18 5.80 6.60 -8.14
N VAL A 19 4.97 6.20 -9.12
CA VAL A 19 3.68 5.55 -8.84
C VAL A 19 3.88 4.22 -8.11
N LEU A 20 4.87 3.41 -8.50
CA LEU A 20 5.20 2.17 -7.82
C LEU A 20 5.67 2.43 -6.39
N ASN A 21 6.55 3.40 -6.19
CA ASN A 21 7.04 3.77 -4.86
C ASN A 21 5.92 4.29 -3.96
N ILE A 22 4.94 5.04 -4.50
CA ILE A 22 3.75 5.49 -3.76
C ILE A 22 2.90 4.29 -3.32
N LYS A 23 2.74 3.27 -4.16
CA LYS A 23 1.99 2.04 -3.81
C LYS A 23 2.64 1.23 -2.68
N GLU A 24 3.93 1.41 -2.44
CA GLU A 24 4.66 0.74 -1.36
C GLU A 24 4.59 1.49 -0.02
N ILE A 25 3.98 2.67 0.03
CA ILE A 25 3.79 3.41 1.27
C ILE A 25 2.74 2.69 2.12
N ALA A 26 3.14 2.27 3.31
CA ALA A 26 2.27 1.66 4.30
C ALA A 26 1.55 2.78 5.08
N ILE A 27 0.23 2.85 4.93
CA ILE A 27 -0.61 3.90 5.51
C ILE A 27 -1.64 3.28 6.44
N ARG A 28 -1.70 3.75 7.68
CA ARG A 28 -2.83 3.51 8.59
C ARG A 28 -3.73 4.73 8.56
N MET A 29 -5.02 4.52 8.35
CA MET A 29 -6.02 5.59 8.37
C MET A 29 -7.16 5.20 9.32
N GLU A 30 -7.47 6.08 10.26
CA GLU A 30 -8.70 6.02 11.04
C GLU A 30 -9.75 6.96 10.41
N GLY A 31 -11.02 6.58 10.52
CA GLY A 31 -12.14 7.33 9.94
C GLY A 31 -12.52 6.92 8.52
N ASP A 32 -13.65 7.46 8.06
CA ASP A 32 -14.27 7.08 6.80
C ASP A 32 -14.03 8.13 5.70
N GLY A 33 -13.89 7.63 4.47
CA GLY A 33 -13.89 8.41 3.25
C GLY A 33 -12.52 8.92 2.79
N PRO A 34 -12.46 9.44 1.55
CA PRO A 34 -11.21 9.80 0.90
C PRO A 34 -10.55 11.02 1.54
N LYS A 35 -9.25 10.91 1.83
CA LYS A 35 -8.40 11.98 2.35
C LYS A 35 -7.30 12.32 1.34
N ARG A 36 -7.17 13.61 1.02
CA ARG A 36 -6.19 14.14 0.06
C ARG A 36 -4.87 14.45 0.76
N MET A 37 -3.80 13.80 0.33
CA MET A 37 -2.44 13.96 0.85
C MET A 37 -1.59 14.78 -0.12
N VAL A 38 -0.62 15.52 0.41
CA VAL A 38 0.27 16.36 -0.39
C VAL A 38 1.71 16.15 0.07
N VAL A 39 2.64 15.99 -0.87
CA VAL A 39 4.08 16.02 -0.60
C VAL A 39 4.71 17.09 -1.47
N ARG A 40 5.57 17.91 -0.86
CA ARG A 40 6.30 18.99 -1.52
C ARG A 40 7.72 19.03 -1.02
N LYS A 41 8.69 19.05 -1.93
CA LYS A 41 10.10 19.17 -1.59
C LYS A 41 10.83 19.95 -2.68
N GLN A 42 11.78 20.78 -2.27
CA GLN A 42 12.61 21.59 -3.15
C GLN A 42 14.07 21.42 -2.80
N GLY A 43 14.93 21.42 -3.81
CA GLY A 43 16.37 21.25 -3.66
C GLY A 43 16.80 19.78 -3.71
N PRO A 44 18.11 19.54 -3.82
CA PRO A 44 18.64 18.21 -4.06
C PRO A 44 18.43 17.28 -2.85
N GLY A 45 18.06 16.03 -3.12
CA GLY A 45 17.91 14.99 -2.08
C GLY A 45 16.74 14.03 -2.30
N ALA A 46 16.65 13.01 -1.46
CA ALA A 46 15.55 12.04 -1.48
C ALA A 46 14.27 12.65 -0.89
N VAL A 47 13.14 12.44 -1.56
CA VAL A 47 11.79 12.68 -1.07
C VAL A 47 11.33 11.41 -0.37
N LEU A 48 11.06 11.49 0.93
CA LEU A 48 10.70 10.35 1.75
C LEU A 48 9.19 10.33 2.00
N ALA A 49 8.64 9.16 2.35
CA ALA A 49 7.26 9.05 2.78
C ALA A 49 6.96 9.89 4.04
N GLY A 50 7.96 10.09 4.90
CA GLY A 50 7.87 11.01 6.05
C GLY A 50 7.73 12.49 5.66
N ASP A 51 8.02 12.89 4.41
CA ASP A 51 7.82 14.25 3.92
C ASP A 51 6.34 14.53 3.54
N ILE A 52 5.48 13.51 3.58
CA ILE A 52 4.06 13.64 3.25
C ILE A 52 3.34 14.44 4.33
N GLN A 53 2.61 15.47 3.91
CA GLN A 53 1.71 16.22 4.76
C GLN A 53 0.45 15.39 5.01
N THR A 54 0.40 14.74 6.16
CA THR A 54 -0.77 13.98 6.62
C THR A 54 -1.82 14.91 7.23
N VAL A 55 -3.08 14.46 7.25
CA VAL A 55 -4.19 15.17 7.88
C VAL A 55 -4.88 14.28 8.90
N GLY A 56 -5.10 14.82 10.11
CA GLY A 56 -5.87 14.16 11.17
C GLY A 56 -5.39 12.73 11.42
N ASP A 57 -6.27 11.78 11.14
CA ASP A 57 -6.13 10.36 11.49
C ASP A 57 -5.43 9.52 10.41
N VAL A 58 -4.40 10.07 9.76
CA VAL A 58 -3.54 9.35 8.79
C VAL A 58 -2.12 9.24 9.32
N GLU A 59 -1.62 8.02 9.42
CA GLU A 59 -0.27 7.67 9.89
C GLU A 59 0.52 6.95 8.78
N ILE A 60 1.73 7.43 8.51
CA ILE A 60 2.69 6.76 7.62
C ILE A 60 3.54 5.80 8.46
N LEU A 61 3.52 4.51 8.13
CA LEU A 61 4.16 3.46 8.92
C LEU A 61 5.61 3.16 8.49
N ASN A 62 5.98 3.54 7.27
CA ASN A 62 7.34 3.42 6.73
C ASN A 62 7.90 4.80 6.31
N PRO A 63 8.15 5.73 7.27
CA PRO A 63 8.52 7.11 6.96
C PRO A 63 9.85 7.25 6.19
N ASP A 64 10.75 6.27 6.31
CA ASP A 64 12.05 6.26 5.64
C ASP A 64 11.99 5.77 4.17
N HIS A 65 10.80 5.37 3.69
CA HIS A 65 10.61 4.90 2.32
C HIS A 65 10.88 6.01 1.31
N VAL A 66 11.72 5.76 0.31
CA VAL A 66 12.08 6.73 -0.73
C VAL A 66 11.02 6.73 -1.83
N ILE A 67 10.44 7.90 -2.10
CA ILE A 67 9.48 8.09 -3.20
C ILE A 67 10.22 8.42 -4.49
N CYS A 68 11.13 9.39 -4.43
CA CYS A 68 11.98 9.82 -5.55
C CYS A 68 13.17 10.64 -5.07
N THR A 69 14.07 10.99 -5.99
CA THR A 69 15.29 11.76 -5.74
C THR A 69 15.33 12.99 -6.64
N LEU A 70 15.52 14.15 -6.02
CA LEU A 70 15.62 15.45 -6.68
C LEU A 70 17.08 15.82 -6.94
N ASP A 71 17.35 16.37 -8.12
CA ASP A 71 18.61 17.00 -8.46
C ASP A 71 18.63 18.49 -8.04
N GLU A 72 19.77 19.17 -8.24
CA GLU A 72 19.94 20.56 -7.83
C GLU A 72 18.98 21.50 -8.59
N GLY A 73 18.28 22.37 -7.85
CA GLY A 73 17.30 23.30 -8.41
C GLY A 73 15.96 22.67 -8.79
N ALA A 74 15.75 21.37 -8.55
CA ALA A 74 14.48 20.71 -8.79
C ALA A 74 13.47 20.95 -7.65
N GLU A 75 12.19 20.91 -8.00
CA GLU A 75 11.07 20.94 -7.06
C GLU A 75 10.06 19.87 -7.49
N ILE A 76 9.46 19.20 -6.51
CA ILE A 76 8.34 18.31 -6.75
C ILE A 76 7.16 18.70 -5.87
N ARG A 77 5.97 18.61 -6.46
CA ARG A 77 4.69 18.65 -5.76
C ARG A 77 3.84 17.51 -6.28
N MET A 78 3.51 16.58 -5.39
CA MET A 78 2.60 15.49 -5.68
C MET A 78 1.41 15.54 -4.75
N GLU A 79 0.34 14.97 -5.22
CA GLU A 79 -0.93 14.92 -4.53
C GLU A 79 -1.63 13.63 -4.89
N PHE A 80 -2.15 12.96 -3.87
CA PHE A 80 -2.80 11.67 -4.03
C PHE A 80 -3.94 11.55 -3.00
N THR A 81 -4.88 10.67 -3.29
CA THR A 81 -6.02 10.40 -2.41
C THR A 81 -5.82 9.04 -1.76
N VAL A 82 -5.97 8.99 -0.45
CA VAL A 82 -5.98 7.76 0.35
C VAL A 82 -7.42 7.51 0.79
N ASP A 83 -7.86 6.27 0.77
CA ASP A 83 -9.19 5.87 1.23
C ASP A 83 -9.11 4.54 1.99
N THR A 84 -10.15 4.19 2.75
CA THR A 84 -10.32 2.86 3.31
C THR A 84 -11.06 1.95 2.33
N GLY A 85 -10.69 0.68 2.29
CA GLY A 85 -11.33 -0.29 1.39
C GLY A 85 -11.02 -1.72 1.78
N LYS A 86 -11.34 -2.66 0.89
CA LYS A 86 -11.10 -4.09 1.09
C LYS A 86 -10.43 -4.70 -0.14
N GLY A 87 -9.43 -5.54 0.10
CA GLY A 87 -8.77 -6.31 -0.96
C GLY A 87 -8.00 -5.43 -1.94
N TYR A 88 -8.32 -5.57 -3.23
CA TYR A 88 -7.65 -4.89 -4.33
C TYR A 88 -8.67 -4.26 -5.27
N VAL A 89 -8.43 -3.02 -5.67
CA VAL A 89 -9.25 -2.32 -6.67
C VAL A 89 -8.34 -1.89 -7.83
N PRO A 90 -8.61 -2.34 -9.07
CA PRO A 90 -7.80 -1.96 -10.21
C PRO A 90 -7.98 -0.49 -10.59
N ALA A 91 -6.94 0.11 -11.18
CA ALA A 91 -6.92 1.53 -11.57
C ALA A 91 -8.15 1.98 -12.39
N ASP A 92 -8.66 1.13 -13.30
CA ASP A 92 -9.83 1.45 -14.13
C ASP A 92 -11.10 1.77 -13.33
N ARG A 93 -11.25 1.20 -12.13
CA ARG A 93 -12.38 1.48 -11.23
C ARG A 93 -12.20 2.76 -10.42
N ASN A 94 -10.98 3.28 -10.35
CA ASN A 94 -10.64 4.51 -9.64
C ASN A 94 -10.71 5.75 -10.56
N ARG A 95 -10.94 5.55 -11.88
CA ARG A 95 -11.11 6.65 -12.82
C ARG A 95 -12.55 7.17 -12.76
N ALA A 96 -12.74 8.37 -12.21
CA ALA A 96 -14.01 9.08 -12.29
C ALA A 96 -14.31 9.51 -13.75
N GLU A 97 -15.59 9.53 -14.13
CA GLU A 97 -16.00 9.96 -15.49
C GLU A 97 -15.61 11.42 -15.79
N ASP A 98 -15.50 12.25 -14.75
CA ASP A 98 -15.12 13.66 -14.78
C ASP A 98 -13.68 13.91 -14.30
N ALA A 99 -12.81 12.89 -14.36
CA ALA A 99 -11.42 12.99 -13.92
C ALA A 99 -10.70 14.19 -14.58
N PRO A 100 -10.06 15.07 -13.78
CA PRO A 100 -9.34 16.21 -14.31
C PRO A 100 -8.11 15.76 -15.12
N ILE A 101 -7.70 16.61 -16.07
CA ILE A 101 -6.48 16.37 -16.85
C ILE A 101 -5.28 16.26 -15.91
N GLY A 102 -4.48 15.21 -16.10
CA GLY A 102 -3.30 14.92 -15.29
C GLY A 102 -3.56 14.05 -14.06
N LEU A 103 -4.81 13.62 -13.79
CA LEU A 103 -5.08 12.55 -12.83
C LEU A 103 -4.60 11.21 -13.41
N ILE A 104 -3.69 10.57 -12.68
CA ILE A 104 -3.20 9.23 -13.01
C ILE A 104 -3.91 8.25 -12.07
N PRO A 105 -4.88 7.45 -12.57
CA PRO A 105 -5.51 6.44 -11.74
C PRO A 105 -4.48 5.35 -11.44
N VAL A 106 -4.44 4.92 -10.18
CA VAL A 106 -3.56 3.85 -9.71
C VAL A 106 -4.41 2.78 -9.03
N ASP A 107 -3.91 1.55 -9.01
CA ASP A 107 -4.56 0.49 -8.24
C ASP A 107 -4.53 0.79 -6.74
N SER A 108 -5.61 0.42 -6.05
CA SER A 108 -5.69 0.52 -4.60
C SER A 108 -5.44 -0.85 -3.96
N LEU A 109 -4.34 -0.95 -3.23
CA LEU A 109 -3.96 -2.12 -2.45
C LEU A 109 -4.40 -1.89 -0.99
N TYR A 110 -5.62 -2.33 -0.65
CA TYR A 110 -6.15 -2.18 0.71
C TYR A 110 -5.78 -3.34 1.63
N SER A 111 -5.36 -4.48 1.07
CA SER A 111 -4.94 -5.63 1.85
C SER A 111 -3.62 -5.34 2.56
N PRO A 112 -3.58 -5.38 3.90
CA PRO A 112 -2.33 -5.22 4.65
C PRO A 112 -1.44 -6.48 4.57
N VAL A 113 -1.99 -7.58 4.03
CA VAL A 113 -1.27 -8.82 3.76
C VAL A 113 -0.73 -8.78 2.33
N LYS A 114 0.61 -8.83 2.20
CA LYS A 114 1.34 -8.82 0.92
C LYS A 114 1.40 -10.18 0.29
N LYS A 115 1.65 -11.21 1.11
CA LYS A 115 1.85 -12.58 0.64
C LYS A 115 1.42 -13.59 1.68
N VAL A 116 0.77 -14.65 1.21
CA VAL A 116 0.47 -15.83 2.00
C VAL A 116 0.97 -17.05 1.24
N SER A 117 1.69 -17.93 1.93
CA SER A 117 1.97 -19.29 1.44
C SER A 117 1.63 -20.29 2.53
N TYR A 118 1.27 -21.50 2.13
CA TYR A 118 0.97 -22.57 3.05
C TYR A 118 1.49 -23.91 2.53
N LYS A 119 1.73 -24.82 3.46
CA LYS A 119 2.12 -26.20 3.18
C LYS A 119 1.37 -27.12 4.11
N VAL A 120 0.81 -28.20 3.55
CA VAL A 120 0.19 -29.29 4.29
C VAL A 120 1.09 -30.50 4.19
N GLU A 121 1.37 -31.13 5.32
CA GLU A 121 2.17 -32.34 5.40
C GLU A 121 1.54 -33.33 6.39
N ASN A 122 1.60 -34.62 6.07
CA ASN A 122 1.15 -35.66 6.99
C ASN A 122 1.96 -35.56 8.28
N THR A 123 1.27 -35.63 9.41
CA THR A 123 1.90 -35.60 10.72
C THR A 123 1.42 -36.75 11.57
N ARG A 124 2.31 -37.20 12.45
CA ARG A 124 2.05 -38.28 13.38
C ARG A 124 1.85 -37.70 14.76
N GLU A 125 0.72 -37.98 15.35
CA GLU A 125 0.45 -37.69 16.75
C GLU A 125 0.35 -39.01 17.52
N GLY A 126 1.41 -39.35 18.27
CA GLY A 126 1.46 -40.62 19.01
C GLY A 126 1.49 -41.86 18.11
N GLN A 127 0.40 -42.63 18.07
CA GLN A 127 0.26 -43.83 17.23
C GLN A 127 -0.62 -43.61 15.98
N VAL A 128 -1.24 -42.44 15.85
CA VAL A 128 -2.15 -42.07 14.76
C VAL A 128 -1.35 -41.34 13.68
N LEU A 129 -1.52 -41.75 12.41
CA LEU A 129 -0.73 -41.29 11.25
C LEU A 129 -1.53 -40.40 10.28
N ASP A 130 -2.78 -40.14 10.62
CA ASP A 130 -3.84 -39.66 9.76
C ASP A 130 -4.20 -38.18 10.04
N TYR A 131 -3.29 -37.46 10.71
CA TYR A 131 -3.40 -36.02 10.90
C TYR A 131 -2.63 -35.23 9.84
N ASP A 132 -3.16 -34.07 9.51
CA ASP A 132 -2.49 -33.07 8.67
C ASP A 132 -1.88 -31.98 9.54
N LYS A 133 -0.62 -31.61 9.26
CA LYS A 133 0.02 -30.41 9.79
C LYS A 133 -0.01 -29.32 8.73
N LEU A 134 -0.67 -28.21 9.06
CA LEU A 134 -0.66 -26.99 8.27
C LEU A 134 0.44 -26.05 8.77
N THR A 135 1.31 -25.60 7.87
CA THR A 135 2.26 -24.50 8.12
C THR A 135 1.92 -23.34 7.20
N MET A 136 1.72 -22.14 7.76
CA MET A 136 1.44 -20.92 7.01
C MET A 136 2.55 -19.89 7.21
N THR A 137 2.92 -19.20 6.13
CA THR A 137 3.81 -18.03 6.16
C THR A 137 3.01 -16.83 5.67
N ILE A 138 2.90 -15.81 6.52
CA ILE A 138 2.17 -14.58 6.24
C ILE A 138 3.16 -13.42 6.28
N GLU A 139 3.18 -12.61 5.22
CA GLU A 139 3.97 -11.39 5.11
C GLU A 139 3.00 -10.19 5.06
N THR A 140 3.16 -9.24 5.99
CA THR A 140 2.33 -8.02 6.06
C THR A 140 3.14 -6.78 5.76
N ASP A 141 2.46 -5.68 5.49
CA ASP A 141 3.07 -4.35 5.29
C ASP A 141 3.43 -3.63 6.60
N GLY A 142 3.17 -4.25 7.76
CA GLY A 142 3.41 -3.68 9.08
C GLY A 142 2.22 -2.92 9.68
N SER A 143 1.15 -2.69 8.92
CA SER A 143 -0.08 -2.06 9.45
C SER A 143 -0.83 -2.94 10.44
N ILE A 144 -0.73 -4.27 10.27
CA ILE A 144 -1.17 -5.30 11.21
C ILE A 144 -0.12 -6.41 11.34
N SER A 145 -0.13 -7.12 12.47
CA SER A 145 0.70 -8.32 12.65
C SER A 145 0.13 -9.51 11.85
N GLY A 146 0.99 -10.48 11.52
CA GLY A 146 0.54 -11.71 10.85
C GLY A 146 -0.45 -12.53 11.70
N GLU A 147 -0.30 -12.50 13.02
CA GLU A 147 -1.21 -13.16 13.96
C GLU A 147 -2.59 -12.50 13.96
N ASP A 148 -2.63 -11.16 14.04
CA ASP A 148 -3.89 -10.40 13.98
C ASP A 148 -4.59 -10.58 12.63
N ALA A 149 -3.82 -10.63 11.53
CA ALA A 149 -4.35 -10.90 10.20
C ALA A 149 -5.08 -12.25 10.14
N VAL A 150 -4.48 -13.30 10.69
CA VAL A 150 -5.08 -14.64 10.76
C VAL A 150 -6.29 -14.66 11.68
N ALA A 151 -6.21 -14.02 12.86
CA ALA A 151 -7.33 -13.94 13.80
C ALA A 151 -8.54 -13.21 13.18
N PHE A 152 -8.30 -12.11 12.47
CA PHE A 152 -9.34 -11.35 11.78
C PHE A 152 -9.96 -12.15 10.64
N ALA A 153 -9.15 -12.85 9.84
CA ALA A 153 -9.64 -13.74 8.78
C ALA A 153 -10.50 -14.89 9.34
N ALA A 154 -10.07 -15.50 10.46
CA ALA A 154 -10.83 -16.56 11.12
C ALA A 154 -12.19 -16.07 11.63
N ARG A 155 -12.23 -14.86 12.22
CA ARG A 155 -13.48 -14.23 12.65
C ARG A 155 -14.44 -13.99 11.48
N ILE A 156 -13.95 -13.42 10.37
CA ILE A 156 -14.77 -13.20 9.17
C ILE A 156 -15.33 -14.53 8.65
N LEU A 157 -14.52 -15.59 8.63
CA LEU A 157 -14.95 -16.91 8.16
C LEU A 157 -16.00 -17.52 9.08
N GLN A 158 -15.86 -17.37 10.40
CA GLN A 158 -16.88 -17.79 11.37
C GLN A 158 -18.19 -17.03 11.16
N ASP A 159 -18.14 -15.71 10.97
CA ASP A 159 -19.35 -14.89 10.76
C ASP A 159 -20.10 -15.23 9.46
N GLN A 160 -19.43 -15.83 8.46
CA GLN A 160 -20.04 -16.23 7.18
C GLN A 160 -20.57 -17.67 7.18
N LEU A 161 -19.99 -18.55 8.00
CA LEU A 161 -20.30 -19.99 8.00
C LEU A 161 -21.02 -20.47 9.27
N GLY A 162 -21.03 -19.66 10.34
CA GLY A 162 -21.74 -19.90 11.59
C GLY A 162 -23.14 -19.31 11.57
#